data_AF-A0A6N7DXQ8-F1
#
_entry.id   AF-A0A6N7DXQ8-F1
#
_cell.length_a   1.000
_cell.length_b   1.000
_cell.length_c   1.000
_cell.angle_alpha   90.00
_cell.angle_beta   90.00
_cell.angle_gamma   90.00
#
_symmetry.space_group_name_H-M   'P 1'
#
loop_
_entity.id
_entity.type
_entity.pdbx_description
1 polymer ?
#
loop_
_entity_poly.entity_id
_entity_poly.type
_entity_poly.pdbx_seq_one_letter_code
_entity_poly.pdbx_strand_id
1 'polypeptide(L)'
;MLKRLARMKKLVELAQGDLEKASTYLKGIQQQIALHQNQIDSLKSYQVDYIQQLTRRESTTLQQLNTTQAFLDKLNTAIDQQTEEVARLNEAADEAEKSWIEFKTREQALVKLYEKLKKNHDVKMDKAEQKILDDLSGRQFFLSNQSDD
;
A
#
# COMPACT_ATOMS: atom_id res chain seq x y z
N MET A 1 12.44 21.49 -23.15
CA MET A 1 12.96 20.46 -22.22
C MET A 1 12.20 20.46 -20.89
N LEU A 2 11.98 21.64 -20.28
CA LEU A 2 11.09 21.84 -19.13
C LEU A 2 9.68 21.21 -19.26
N LYS A 3 8.99 21.39 -20.39
CA LYS A 3 7.66 20.78 -20.63
C LYS A 3 7.66 19.26 -20.50
N ARG A 4 8.73 18.58 -20.92
CA ARG A 4 8.88 17.10 -20.80
C ARG A 4 9.14 16.70 -19.35
N LEU A 5 9.97 17.44 -18.64
CA LEU A 5 10.26 17.21 -17.22
C LEU A 5 8.99 17.38 -16.37
N ALA A 6 8.22 18.44 -16.60
CA ALA A 6 6.95 18.69 -15.92
C ALA A 6 5.91 17.60 -16.19
N ARG A 7 5.79 17.13 -17.44
CA ARG A 7 4.92 15.98 -17.76
C ARG A 7 5.36 14.71 -17.04
N MET A 8 6.66 14.43 -17.01
CA MET A 8 7.18 13.25 -16.30
C MET A 8 6.92 13.33 -14.79
N LYS A 9 7.09 14.52 -14.19
CA LYS A 9 6.76 14.74 -12.77
C LYS A 9 5.29 14.40 -12.47
N LYS A 10 4.36 14.85 -13.33
CA LYS A 10 2.93 14.51 -13.18
C LYS A 10 2.66 13.00 -13.30
N LEU A 11 3.41 12.28 -14.14
CA LEU A 11 3.28 10.82 -14.26
C LEU A 11 3.77 10.10 -12.99
N VAL A 12 4.84 10.61 -12.38
CA VAL A 12 5.31 10.11 -11.07
C VAL A 12 4.25 10.36 -9.99
N GLU A 13 3.73 11.58 -9.90
CA GLU A 13 2.68 11.94 -8.93
C GLU A 13 1.43 11.05 -9.09
N LEU A 14 1.02 10.77 -10.33
CA LEU A 14 -0.10 9.86 -10.60
C LEU A 14 0.20 8.42 -10.13
N ALA A 15 1.39 7.90 -10.45
CA ALA A 15 1.78 6.55 -10.04
C ALA A 15 1.91 6.41 -8.51
N GLN A 16 2.35 7.46 -7.82
CA GLN A 16 2.36 7.52 -6.36
C GLN A 16 0.94 7.47 -5.78
N GLY A 17 0.00 8.23 -6.37
CA GLY A 17 -1.40 8.16 -5.97
C GLY A 17 -2.05 6.79 -6.20
N ASP A 18 -1.70 6.12 -7.30
CA ASP A 18 -2.18 4.75 -7.58
C ASP A 18 -1.60 3.74 -6.58
N LEU A 19 -0.31 3.86 -6.25
CA LEU A 19 0.34 3.03 -5.22
C LEU A 19 -0.27 3.25 -3.83
N GLU A 20 -0.59 4.49 -3.46
CA GLU A 20 -1.22 4.81 -2.18
C GLU A 20 -2.62 4.19 -2.06
N LYS A 21 -3.43 4.25 -3.14
CA LYS A 21 -4.73 3.59 -3.19
C LYS A 21 -4.60 2.07 -3.03
N ALA A 22 -3.67 1.44 -3.76
CA ALA A 22 -3.42 0.00 -3.64
C ALA A 22 -2.96 -0.38 -2.23
N SER A 23 -2.09 0.44 -1.61
CA SER A 23 -1.61 0.23 -0.24
C SER A 23 -2.75 0.31 0.77
N THR A 24 -3.64 1.29 0.61
CA THR A 24 -4.81 1.47 1.47
C THR A 24 -5.79 0.31 1.35
N TYR A 25 -6.04 -0.15 0.11
CA TYR A 25 -6.90 -1.30 -0.15
C TYR A 25 -6.35 -2.58 0.48
N LEU A 26 -5.08 -2.91 0.24
CA LEU A 26 -4.43 -4.09 0.82
C LEU A 26 -4.47 -4.06 2.35
N LYS A 27 -4.16 -2.91 2.96
CA LYS A 27 -4.26 -2.71 4.42
C LYS A 27 -5.69 -2.95 4.92
N GLY A 28 -6.70 -2.48 4.19
CA GLY A 28 -8.10 -2.69 4.53
C GLY A 28 -8.50 -4.16 4.51
N ILE A 29 -8.01 -4.95 3.54
CA ILE A 29 -8.25 -6.40 3.50
C ILE A 29 -7.57 -7.09 4.69
N GLN A 30 -6.30 -6.77 4.95
CA GLN A 30 -5.55 -7.35 6.08
C GLN A 30 -6.22 -7.07 7.44
N GLN A 31 -6.80 -5.88 7.61
CA GLN A 31 -7.58 -5.54 8.80
C GLN A 31 -8.86 -6.38 8.93
N GLN A 32 -9.55 -6.64 7.82
CA GLN A 32 -10.72 -7.52 7.82
C GLN A 32 -10.35 -8.96 8.17
N ILE A 33 -9.27 -9.50 7.58
CA ILE A 33 -8.75 -10.84 7.92
C ILE A 33 -8.50 -10.94 9.43
N ALA A 34 -7.80 -9.96 10.01
CA ALA A 34 -7.51 -9.94 11.44
C ALA A 34 -8.79 -9.89 12.29
N LEU A 35 -9.81 -9.11 11.87
CA LEU A 35 -11.10 -9.03 12.55
C LEU A 35 -11.81 -10.40 12.56
N HIS A 36 -11.92 -11.05 11.40
CA HIS A 36 -12.58 -12.35 11.31
C HIS A 36 -11.81 -13.43 12.07
N GLN A 37 -10.47 -13.42 12.04
CA GLN A 37 -9.65 -14.34 12.81
C GLN A 37 -9.86 -14.17 14.32
N ASN A 38 -9.87 -12.93 14.82
CA ASN A 38 -10.18 -12.64 16.22
C ASN A 38 -11.59 -13.13 16.63
N GLN A 39 -12.57 -13.00 15.72
CA GLN A 39 -13.93 -13.50 15.96
C GLN A 39 -13.96 -15.03 16.03
N ILE A 40 -13.23 -15.73 15.16
CA ILE A 40 -13.09 -17.19 15.19
C ILE A 40 -12.50 -17.63 16.52
N ASP A 41 -11.42 -16.98 16.95
CA ASP A 41 -10.73 -17.34 18.20
C ASP A 41 -11.64 -17.11 19.42
N SER A 42 -12.40 -16.01 19.41
CA SER A 42 -13.39 -15.72 20.45
C SER A 42 -14.52 -16.75 20.50
N LEU A 43 -15.05 -17.17 19.34
CA LEU A 43 -16.10 -18.20 19.26
C LEU A 43 -15.59 -19.56 19.73
N LYS A 44 -14.36 -19.93 19.36
CA LYS A 44 -13.71 -21.17 19.82
C LYS A 44 -13.45 -21.17 21.32
N SER A 45 -12.94 -20.07 21.88
CA SER A 45 -12.75 -19.94 23.33
C SER A 45 -14.08 -20.09 24.06
N TYR A 46 -15.11 -19.38 23.59
CA TYR A 46 -16.43 -19.43 24.19
C TYR A 46 -17.06 -20.82 24.11
N GLN A 47 -16.87 -21.55 23.01
CA GLN A 47 -17.30 -22.94 22.87
C GLN A 47 -16.64 -23.86 23.92
N VAL A 48 -15.32 -23.72 24.12
CA VAL A 48 -14.59 -24.51 25.12
C VAL A 48 -15.11 -24.22 26.53
N ASP A 49 -15.25 -22.94 26.90
CA ASP A 49 -15.76 -22.53 28.21
C ASP A 49 -17.17 -23.05 28.46
N TYR A 50 -18.02 -22.99 27.43
CA TYR A 50 -19.39 -23.48 27.50
C TYR A 50 -19.45 -25.00 27.73
N ILE A 51 -18.65 -25.79 27.00
CA ILE A 51 -18.57 -27.25 27.20
C ILE A 51 -18.05 -27.59 28.60
N GLN A 52 -17.02 -26.89 29.09
CA GLN A 52 -16.50 -27.09 30.44
C GLN A 52 -17.57 -26.81 31.50
N GLN A 53 -18.34 -25.73 31.36
CA GLN A 53 -19.43 -25.41 32.28
C GLN A 53 -20.53 -26.48 32.29
N LEU A 54 -20.82 -27.07 31.14
CA LEU A 54 -21.80 -28.18 31.04
C LEU A 54 -21.30 -29.43 31.76
N THR A 55 -20.04 -29.81 31.55
CA THR A 55 -19.45 -31.00 32.20
C THR A 55 -19.35 -30.91 33.72
N ARG A 56 -19.38 -29.70 34.29
CA ARG A 56 -19.37 -29.46 35.74
C ARG A 56 -20.75 -29.57 36.40
N ARG A 57 -21.83 -29.72 35.63
CA ARG A 57 -23.20 -29.86 36.18
C ARG A 57 -23.46 -31.33 36.53
N GLU A 58 -23.83 -31.59 37.78
CA GLU A 58 -24.07 -32.96 38.28
C GLU A 58 -25.35 -33.62 37.71
N SER A 59 -26.30 -32.83 37.21
CA SER A 59 -27.50 -33.35 36.54
C SER A 59 -27.90 -32.45 35.38
N THR A 60 -28.19 -33.05 34.22
CA THR A 60 -28.65 -32.35 33.01
C THR A 60 -29.91 -33.03 32.49
N THR A 61 -30.97 -32.26 32.23
CA THR A 61 -32.22 -32.81 31.66
C THR A 61 -32.08 -33.02 30.15
N LEU A 62 -32.89 -33.92 29.56
CA LEU A 62 -32.91 -34.12 28.10
C LEU A 62 -33.19 -32.81 27.33
N GLN A 63 -34.06 -31.95 27.86
CA GLN A 63 -34.36 -30.65 27.25
C GLN A 63 -33.16 -29.69 27.29
N GLN A 64 -32.37 -29.73 28.37
CA GLN A 64 -31.13 -28.95 28.48
C GLN A 64 -30.08 -29.48 27.48
N LEU A 65 -29.95 -30.80 27.33
CA LEU A 65 -29.06 -31.41 26.33
C LEU A 65 -29.42 -31.00 24.90
N ASN A 66 -30.69 -31.04 24.52
CA ASN A 66 -31.14 -30.61 23.19
C ASN A 66 -30.86 -29.12 22.93
N THR A 67 -31.12 -28.26 23.91
CA THR A 67 -30.82 -26.82 23.79
C THR A 67 -29.32 -26.57 23.65
N THR A 68 -28.51 -27.31 24.41
CA THR A 68 -27.05 -27.27 24.34
C THR A 68 -26.54 -27.67 22.97
N GLN A 69 -27.02 -28.78 22.41
CA GLN A 69 -26.59 -29.24 21.09
C GLN A 69 -26.92 -28.21 20.01
N ALA A 70 -28.17 -27.72 19.99
CA ALA A 70 -28.60 -26.71 19.01
C ALA A 70 -27.78 -25.41 19.08
N PHE A 71 -27.30 -25.03 20.27
CA PHE A 71 -26.44 -23.87 20.44
C PHE A 71 -25.00 -24.13 19.96
N LEU A 72 -24.44 -25.31 20.26
CA LEU A 72 -23.13 -25.73 19.75
C LEU A 72 -23.11 -25.79 18.22
N ASP A 73 -24.18 -26.30 17.61
CA ASP A 73 -24.33 -26.35 16.15
C ASP A 73 -24.33 -24.94 15.52
N LYS A 74 -24.98 -23.98 16.18
CA LYS A 74 -24.95 -22.56 15.76
C LYS A 74 -23.56 -21.95 15.87
N LEU A 75 -22.83 -22.24 16.96
CA LEU A 75 -21.45 -21.77 17.11
C LEU A 75 -20.53 -22.36 16.04
N ASN A 76 -20.64 -23.65 15.76
CA ASN A 76 -19.88 -24.31 14.69
C ASN A 76 -20.19 -23.67 13.33
N THR A 77 -21.47 -23.52 13.01
CA THR A 77 -21.89 -22.86 11.76
C THR A 77 -21.31 -21.45 11.63
N ALA A 78 -21.30 -20.67 12.72
CA ALA A 78 -20.71 -19.34 12.71
C ALA A 78 -19.18 -19.36 12.54
N ILE A 79 -18.48 -20.32 13.17
CA ILE A 79 -17.03 -20.51 13.00
C ILE A 79 -16.71 -20.88 11.55
N ASP A 80 -17.48 -21.78 10.95
CA ASP A 80 -17.29 -22.23 9.57
C ASP A 80 -17.49 -21.05 8.60
N GLN A 81 -18.56 -20.27 8.78
CA GLN A 81 -18.82 -19.06 7.99
C GLN A 81 -17.67 -18.05 8.07
N GLN A 82 -17.15 -17.79 9.28
CA GLN A 82 -16.03 -16.86 9.44
C GLN A 82 -14.74 -17.42 8.85
N THR A 83 -14.53 -18.73 8.93
CA THR A 83 -13.35 -19.40 8.34
C THR A 83 -13.39 -19.31 6.81
N GLU A 84 -14.55 -19.54 6.20
CA GLU A 84 -14.75 -19.34 4.76
C GLU A 84 -14.53 -17.89 4.34
N GLU A 85 -14.98 -16.91 5.13
CA GLU A 85 -14.74 -15.49 4.84
C GLU A 85 -13.25 -15.13 4.93
N VAL A 86 -12.53 -15.65 5.94
CA VAL A 86 -11.06 -15.50 6.00
C VAL A 86 -10.40 -16.09 4.75
N ALA A 87 -10.83 -17.26 4.29
CA ALA A 87 -10.28 -17.87 3.08
C ALA A 87 -10.50 -16.98 1.84
N ARG A 88 -11.72 -16.45 1.65
CA ARG A 88 -12.03 -15.50 0.56
C ARG A 88 -11.20 -14.22 0.65
N LEU A 89 -11.06 -13.66 1.86
CA LEU A 89 -10.29 -12.45 2.07
C LEU A 89 -8.79 -12.68 1.84
N ASN A 90 -8.25 -13.86 2.15
CA ASN A 90 -6.86 -14.20 1.84
C ASN A 90 -6.63 -14.25 0.32
N GLU A 91 -7.53 -14.87 -0.44
CA GLU A 91 -7.44 -14.86 -1.92
C GLU A 91 -7.49 -13.42 -2.47
N ALA A 92 -8.35 -12.57 -1.90
CA ALA A 92 -8.41 -11.15 -2.26
C ALA A 92 -7.14 -10.38 -1.86
N ALA A 93 -6.53 -10.71 -0.71
CA ALA A 93 -5.29 -10.11 -0.25
C ALA A 93 -4.12 -10.45 -1.17
N ASP A 94 -4.03 -11.71 -1.62
CA ASP A 94 -3.00 -12.15 -2.57
C ASP A 94 -3.10 -11.37 -3.89
N GLU A 95 -4.31 -11.15 -4.40
CA GLU A 95 -4.51 -10.39 -5.63
C GLU A 95 -4.23 -8.88 -5.45
N ALA A 96 -4.62 -8.33 -4.30
CA ALA A 96 -4.30 -6.96 -3.92
C ALA A 96 -2.79 -6.75 -3.76
N GLU A 97 -2.06 -7.73 -3.23
CA GLU A 97 -0.60 -7.68 -3.08
C GLU A 97 0.09 -7.70 -4.44
N LYS A 98 -0.33 -8.57 -5.38
CA LYS A 98 0.19 -8.54 -6.76
C LYS A 98 0.00 -7.18 -7.41
N SER A 99 -1.21 -6.64 -7.33
CA SER A 99 -1.53 -5.31 -7.87
C SER A 99 -0.65 -4.22 -7.24
N TRP A 100 -0.47 -4.26 -5.91
CA TRP A 100 0.40 -3.34 -5.19
C TRP A 100 1.87 -3.43 -5.66
N ILE A 101 2.39 -4.64 -5.86
CA ILE A 101 3.75 -4.86 -6.39
C ILE A 101 3.89 -4.25 -7.79
N GLU A 102 2.90 -4.42 -8.66
CA GLU A 102 2.91 -3.83 -10.01
C GLU A 102 2.95 -2.30 -9.96
N PHE A 103 2.08 -1.67 -9.16
CA PHE A 103 2.06 -0.21 -8.98
C PHE A 103 3.38 0.29 -8.40
N LYS A 104 3.92 -0.41 -7.39
CA LYS A 104 5.19 -0.06 -6.77
C LYS A 104 6.35 -0.13 -7.77
N THR A 105 6.40 -1.19 -8.57
CA THR A 105 7.43 -1.37 -9.60
C THR A 105 7.36 -0.26 -10.64
N ARG A 106 6.14 0.08 -11.09
CA ARG A 106 5.90 1.17 -12.04
C ARG A 106 6.29 2.54 -11.48
N GLU A 107 5.90 2.84 -10.24
CA GLU A 107 6.26 4.09 -9.55
C GLU A 107 7.77 4.25 -9.49
N GLN A 108 8.48 3.21 -9.04
CA GLN A 108 9.95 3.22 -8.95
C GLN A 108 10.62 3.42 -10.31
N ALA A 109 10.10 2.79 -11.36
CA ALA A 109 10.62 2.97 -12.72
C ALA A 109 10.43 4.42 -13.21
N LEU A 110 9.27 5.02 -12.96
CA LEU A 110 8.97 6.41 -13.33
C LEU A 110 9.81 7.41 -12.54
N VAL A 111 10.02 7.19 -11.24
CA VAL A 111 10.89 8.02 -10.40
C VAL A 111 12.31 8.01 -10.94
N LYS A 112 12.89 6.83 -11.21
CA LYS A 112 14.24 6.71 -11.78
C LYS A 112 14.36 7.42 -13.13
N LEU A 113 13.34 7.30 -13.98
CA LEU A 113 13.31 7.98 -15.27
C LEU A 113 13.24 9.51 -15.11
N TYR A 114 12.42 9.99 -14.17
CA TYR A 114 12.31 11.41 -13.85
C TYR A 114 13.64 11.97 -13.36
N GLU A 115 14.31 11.30 -12.42
CA GLU A 115 15.61 11.71 -11.88
C GLU A 115 16.66 11.81 -12.98
N LYS A 116 16.72 10.83 -13.88
CA LYS A 116 17.63 10.85 -15.04
C LYS A 116 17.33 12.03 -15.97
N LEU A 117 16.06 12.31 -16.24
CA LEU A 117 15.66 13.45 -17.07
C LEU A 117 15.99 14.79 -16.40
N LYS A 118 15.78 14.89 -15.08
CA LYS A 118 16.10 16.07 -14.28
C LYS A 118 17.60 16.35 -14.31
N LYS A 119 18.43 15.34 -14.01
CA LYS A 119 19.90 15.48 -14.06
C LYS A 119 20.40 15.94 -15.43
N ASN A 120 19.87 15.36 -16.51
CA ASN A 120 20.24 15.76 -17.87
C ASN A 120 19.79 17.18 -18.22
N HIS A 121 18.67 17.63 -17.64
CA HIS A 121 18.18 18.99 -17.79
C HIS A 121 19.12 19.97 -17.10
N ASP A 122 19.44 19.71 -15.83
CA ASP A 122 20.24 20.59 -14.98
C ASP A 122 21.65 20.78 -15.57
N VAL A 123 22.31 19.68 -15.97
CA VAL A 123 23.63 19.73 -16.65
C VAL A 123 23.60 20.60 -17.93
N LYS A 124 22.48 20.63 -18.65
CA LYS A 124 22.35 21.48 -19.85
C LYS A 124 22.12 22.94 -19.51
N MET A 125 21.45 23.23 -18.40
CA MET A 125 21.26 24.59 -17.92
C MET A 125 22.58 25.15 -17.40
N ASP A 126 23.32 24.40 -16.59
CA ASP A 126 24.64 24.80 -16.09
C ASP A 126 25.61 25.15 -17.24
N LYS A 127 25.64 24.32 -18.29
CA LYS A 127 26.46 24.59 -19.49
C LYS A 127 26.01 25.83 -20.25
N ALA A 128 24.71 26.09 -20.31
CA ALA A 128 24.18 27.28 -20.97
C ALA A 128 24.49 28.55 -20.17
N GLU A 129 24.39 28.50 -18.85
CA GLU A 129 24.74 29.59 -17.93
C GLU A 129 26.24 29.91 -17.99
N GLN A 130 27.10 28.89 -17.94
CA GLN A 130 28.55 29.07 -18.10
C GLN A 130 28.89 29.78 -19.43
N LYS A 131 28.30 29.33 -20.54
CA LYS A 131 28.53 29.97 -21.84
C LYS A 131 28.12 31.44 -21.85
N ILE A 132 26.99 31.79 -21.24
CA ILE A 132 26.51 33.18 -21.15
C ILE A 132 27.50 34.03 -20.33
N LEU A 133 28.02 33.50 -19.22
CA LEU A 133 29.01 34.18 -18.40
C LEU A 133 30.32 34.40 -19.18
N ASP A 134 30.82 33.38 -19.86
CA ASP A 134 32.04 33.47 -20.68
C ASP A 134 31.89 34.51 -21.80
N ASP A 135 30.75 34.53 -22.50
CA ASP A 135 30.44 35.50 -23.56
C ASP A 135 30.39 36.95 -23.01
N LEU A 136 29.82 37.15 -21.81
CA LEU A 136 29.76 38.47 -21.15
C LEU A 136 31.16 38.92 -20.70
N SER A 137 31.92 38.05 -20.05
CA SER A 137 33.30 38.33 -19.63
C SER A 137 34.20 38.65 -20.82
N GLY A 138 34.08 37.91 -21.91
CA GLY A 138 34.80 38.18 -23.16
C GLY A 138 34.49 39.59 -23.69
N ARG A 139 33.20 39.96 -23.81
CA ARG A 139 32.80 41.30 -24.26
C ARG A 139 33.32 42.42 -23.37
N GLN A 140 33.26 42.24 -22.05
CA GLN A 140 33.77 43.23 -21.11
C GLN A 140 35.29 43.43 -21.25
N PHE A 141 36.04 42.34 -21.43
CA PHE A 141 37.48 42.41 -21.69
C PHE A 141 37.81 43.14 -23.00
N PHE A 142 37.05 42.89 -24.08
CA PHE A 142 37.23 43.60 -25.34
C PHE A 142 36.93 45.10 -25.20
N LEU A 143 35.89 45.48 -24.44
CA LEU A 143 35.53 46.88 -24.23
C LEU A 143 36.54 47.62 -23.34
N SER A 144 37.10 46.98 -22.31
CA SER A 144 38.14 47.60 -21.48
C SER A 144 39.42 47.85 -22.29
N ASN A 145 39.84 46.91 -23.13
CA ASN A 145 41.04 47.09 -23.96
C ASN A 145 40.88 48.14 -25.08
N GLN A 146 39.66 48.48 -25.50
CA GLN A 146 39.41 49.56 -26.46
C GLN A 146 39.34 50.95 -25.83
N SER A 147 39.25 51.03 -24.50
CA SER A 147 39.15 52.31 -23.76
C SER A 147 40.51 52.85 -23.31
N ASP A 148 41.55 52.02 -23.40
CA ASP A 148 42.93 52.30 -22.97
C ASP A 148 43.89 52.66 -24.13
N ASP A 149 43.37 52.74 -25.37
CA ASP A 149 44.04 53.28 -26.59
C ASP A 149 43.39 54.62 -27.00
#